data_AF-A0A3A0CP23-F1
#
_entry.id   AF-A0A3A0CP23-F1
#
_cell.length_a   1.000
_cell.length_b   1.000
_cell.length_c   1.000
_cell.angle_alpha   90.00
_cell.angle_beta   90.00
_cell.angle_gamma   90.00
#
_symmetry.space_group_name_H-M   'P 1'
#
loop_
_entity.id
_entity.type
_entity.pdbx_description
1 polymer ?
#
loop_
_entity_poly.entity_id
_entity_poly.type
_entity_poly.pdbx_seq_one_letter_code
_entity_poly.pdbx_strand_id
1 'polypeptide(L)'
;MLGGSKDKRLLAVRVFDTKTKKVAYAKQTQAVKGKNKSNCPLCAVGDNANKARIYDFDEMDADHVAAWSKGGDSSAKNCQMLCITHNRAKGNR
;
A
#
# COMPACT_ATOMS: atom_id res chain seq x y z
N MET A 1 -18.04 -15.21 -38.99
CA MET A 1 -17.15 -16.00 -38.11
C MET A 1 -16.89 -15.19 -36.86
N LEU A 2 -17.44 -15.61 -35.71
CA LEU A 2 -17.23 -14.94 -34.42
C LEU A 2 -15.85 -15.34 -33.88
N GLY A 3 -14.84 -14.59 -34.32
CA GLY A 3 -13.44 -14.78 -33.95
C GLY A 3 -13.18 -14.36 -32.51
N GLY A 4 -13.28 -15.32 -31.59
CA GLY A 4 -12.38 -15.49 -30.45
C GLY A 4 -11.93 -14.23 -29.72
N SER A 5 -12.85 -13.43 -29.17
CA SER A 5 -12.50 -12.46 -28.14
C SER A 5 -12.22 -13.17 -26.82
N LYS A 6 -11.08 -13.87 -26.71
CA LYS A 6 -10.43 -14.16 -25.42
C LYS A 6 -9.69 -12.92 -24.92
N ASP A 7 -10.33 -11.78 -25.05
CA ASP A 7 -9.85 -10.56 -24.46
C ASP A 7 -10.29 -10.63 -22.99
N LYS A 8 -9.53 -11.40 -22.20
CA LYS A 8 -9.52 -11.22 -20.75
C LYS A 8 -8.90 -9.85 -20.53
N ARG A 9 -9.67 -8.80 -20.82
CA ARG A 9 -9.54 -7.49 -20.19
C ARG A 9 -9.70 -7.82 -18.72
N LEU A 10 -8.57 -8.15 -18.12
CA LEU A 10 -8.38 -8.25 -16.71
C LEU A 10 -8.97 -6.94 -16.22
N LEU A 11 -10.15 -7.01 -15.62
CA LEU A 11 -10.54 -6.10 -14.56
C LEU A 11 -9.34 -6.15 -13.62
N ALA A 12 -8.36 -5.28 -13.87
CA ALA A 12 -7.13 -5.20 -13.13
C ALA A 12 -7.54 -4.57 -11.81
N VAL A 13 -8.21 -5.36 -10.98
CA VAL A 13 -8.60 -5.00 -9.63
C VAL A 13 -7.27 -4.73 -8.94
N ARG A 14 -6.95 -3.44 -8.80
CA ARG A 14 -5.69 -2.89 -8.30
C ARG A 14 -5.61 -3.06 -6.78
N VAL A 15 -5.88 -4.26 -6.30
CA VAL A 15 -6.06 -4.55 -4.89
C VAL A 15 -5.10 -5.66 -4.51
N PHE A 16 -4.26 -5.40 -3.51
CA PHE A 16 -3.44 -6.42 -2.89
C PHE A 16 -4.32 -7.39 -2.09
N ASP A 17 -4.05 -8.69 -2.18
CA ASP A 17 -4.73 -9.66 -1.33
C ASP A 17 -4.38 -9.46 0.16
N THR A 18 -5.24 -9.94 1.06
CA THR A 18 -5.08 -9.76 2.50
C THR A 18 -3.75 -10.33 3.03
N LYS A 19 -3.24 -11.41 2.44
CA LYS A 19 -1.96 -12.02 2.84
C LYS A 19 -0.80 -11.06 2.58
N THR A 20 -0.78 -10.46 1.39
CA THR A 20 0.19 -9.47 0.95
C THR A 20 0.14 -8.23 1.83
N LYS A 21 -1.07 -7.72 2.12
CA LYS A 21 -1.25 -6.60 3.06
C LYS A 21 -0.67 -6.91 4.44
N LYS A 22 -0.96 -8.08 5.01
CA LYS A 22 -0.45 -8.50 6.33
C LYS A 22 1.08 -8.60 6.35
N VAL A 23 1.68 -9.13 5.29
CA VAL A 23 3.15 -9.22 5.16
C VAL A 23 3.77 -7.82 5.12
N ALA A 24 3.23 -6.90 4.32
CA ALA A 24 3.70 -5.52 4.24
C ALA A 24 3.55 -4.79 5.58
N TYR A 25 2.39 -4.91 6.22
CA TYR A 25 2.13 -4.35 7.55
C TYR A 25 3.13 -4.83 8.60
N ALA A 26 3.31 -6.15 8.72
CA ALA A 26 4.21 -6.74 9.70
C ALA A 26 5.66 -6.27 9.45
N LYS A 27 6.10 -6.26 8.19
CA LYS A 27 7.43 -5.77 7.80
C LYS A 27 7.62 -4.31 8.16
N GLN A 28 6.67 -3.43 7.83
CA GLN A 28 6.75 -2.00 8.13
C GLN A 28 6.75 -1.73 9.63
N THR A 29 5.84 -2.37 10.37
CA THR A 29 5.71 -2.19 11.82
C THR A 29 6.95 -2.70 12.55
N GLN A 30 7.47 -3.87 12.18
CA GLN A 30 8.70 -4.40 12.76
C GLN A 30 9.92 -3.52 12.44
N ALA A 31 9.97 -2.91 11.25
CA ALA A 31 11.08 -2.04 10.85
C ALA A 31 11.20 -0.75 11.69
N VAL A 32 10.09 -0.30 12.30
CA VAL A 32 10.05 0.94 13.10
C VAL A 32 9.94 0.70 14.60
N LYS A 33 9.80 -0.56 15.03
CA LYS A 33 9.76 -0.94 16.44
C LYS A 33 11.02 -0.45 17.17
N GLY A 34 10.82 0.32 18.23
CA GLY A 34 11.90 0.92 19.02
C GLY A 34 12.61 2.13 18.38
N LYS A 35 12.14 2.62 17.22
CA LYS A 35 12.79 3.74 16.50
C LYS A 35 12.06 5.07 16.59
N ASN A 36 10.98 5.15 17.39
CA ASN A 36 10.11 6.33 17.49
C ASN A 36 9.66 6.88 16.13
N LYS A 37 9.29 5.97 15.21
CA LYS A 37 8.87 6.26 13.84
C LYS A 37 7.55 5.57 13.52
N SER A 38 6.74 6.20 12.69
CA SER A 38 5.46 5.65 12.25
C SER A 38 5.63 4.45 11.32
N ASN A 39 4.73 3.47 11.41
CA ASN A 39 4.65 2.40 10.42
C ASN A 39 4.00 2.83 9.11
N CYS A 40 3.47 4.07 9.01
CA CYS A 40 3.15 4.72 7.74
C CYS A 40 4.38 5.51 7.23
N PRO A 41 4.97 5.16 6.06
CA PRO A 41 6.15 5.82 5.52
C PRO A 41 6.01 7.34 5.35
N LEU A 42 4.81 7.81 4.95
CA LEU A 42 4.55 9.23 4.77
C LEU A 42 4.42 9.98 6.09
N CYS A 43 3.88 9.35 7.15
CA CYS A 43 3.91 9.94 8.49
C CYS A 43 5.35 10.01 9.03
N ALA A 44 6.15 8.94 8.83
CA ALA A 44 7.50 8.85 9.37
C ALA A 44 8.48 9.92 8.83
N VAL A 45 8.22 10.46 7.63
CA VAL A 45 9.01 11.56 7.05
C VAL A 45 8.42 12.96 7.30
N GLY A 46 7.19 13.03 7.80
CA GLY A 46 6.53 14.29 8.13
C GLY A 46 6.92 14.81 9.51
N ASP A 47 6.60 16.08 9.78
CA ASP A 47 6.86 16.71 11.09
C ASP A 47 5.58 16.96 11.90
N ASN A 48 4.56 16.13 11.69
CA ASN A 48 3.32 16.22 12.47
C ASN A 48 3.33 15.25 13.66
N ALA A 49 2.29 15.36 14.50
CA ALA A 49 2.11 14.49 15.67
C ALA A 49 2.09 12.98 15.34
N ASN A 50 1.79 12.60 14.08
CA ASN A 50 1.74 11.21 13.66
C ASN A 50 3.11 10.64 13.27
N LYS A 51 4.20 11.41 13.30
CA LYS A 51 5.54 10.94 12.86
C LYS A 51 6.08 9.71 13.59
N ALA A 52 5.60 9.49 14.82
CA ALA A 52 5.90 8.32 15.64
C ALA A 52 4.70 7.37 15.86
N ARG A 53 3.52 7.68 15.30
CA ARG A 53 2.30 6.89 15.52
C ARG A 53 2.41 5.54 14.84
N ILE A 54 2.17 4.48 15.59
CA ILE A 54 1.96 3.13 15.05
C ILE A 54 0.46 2.96 14.84
N TYR A 55 0.06 2.73 13.60
CA TYR A 55 -1.32 2.46 13.23
C TYR A 55 -1.61 0.97 13.29
N ASP A 56 -2.81 0.60 13.68
CA ASP A 56 -3.29 -0.78 13.57
C ASP A 56 -3.57 -1.15 12.11
N PHE A 57 -3.69 -2.45 11.83
CA PHE A 57 -3.83 -2.95 10.47
C PHE A 57 -5.07 -2.41 9.75
N ASP A 58 -6.17 -2.21 10.48
CA ASP A 58 -7.45 -1.68 9.99
C ASP A 58 -7.48 -0.16 9.85
N GLU A 59 -6.53 0.55 10.44
CA GLU A 59 -6.31 1.99 10.24
C GLU A 59 -5.44 2.29 9.00
N MET A 60 -5.04 1.25 8.27
CA MET A 60 -4.14 1.34 7.12
C MET A 60 -4.72 0.68 5.88
N ASP A 61 -4.35 1.24 4.73
CA ASP A 61 -4.64 0.68 3.42
C ASP A 61 -3.36 0.36 2.66
N ALA A 62 -3.44 -0.67 1.82
CA ALA A 62 -2.34 -1.03 0.95
C ALA A 62 -2.31 -0.18 -0.31
N ASP A 63 -1.12 0.17 -0.72
CA ASP A 63 -0.83 1.07 -1.82
C ASP A 63 0.42 0.60 -2.57
N HIS A 64 0.53 0.99 -3.84
CA HIS A 64 1.68 0.66 -4.67
C HIS A 64 2.85 1.64 -4.38
N VAL A 65 4.04 1.11 -4.14
CA VAL A 65 5.27 1.92 -3.97
C VAL A 65 5.62 2.61 -5.30
N ALA A 66 5.72 1.84 -6.37
CA ALA A 66 5.86 2.32 -7.73
C ALA A 66 4.49 2.35 -8.41
N ALA A 67 4.18 3.50 -9.04
CA ALA A 67 2.96 3.65 -9.81
C ALA A 67 2.85 2.58 -10.91
N TRP A 68 1.65 2.05 -11.11
CA TRP A 68 1.37 1.04 -12.13
C TRP A 68 1.75 1.51 -13.55
N SER A 69 1.57 2.80 -13.86
CA SER A 69 1.99 3.41 -15.13
C SER A 69 3.50 3.32 -15.41
N LYS A 70 4.30 2.98 -14.39
CA LYS A 70 5.74 2.74 -14.49
C LYS A 70 6.12 1.26 -14.37
N GLY A 71 5.16 0.35 -14.52
CA GLY A 71 5.39 -1.10 -14.44
C GLY A 71 5.29 -1.69 -13.02
N GLY A 72 4.69 -0.96 -12.07
CA GLY A 72 4.49 -1.47 -10.71
C GLY A 72 3.49 -2.63 -10.68
N ASP A 73 3.95 -3.85 -10.38
CA ASP A 73 3.09 -5.02 -10.22
C ASP A 73 2.37 -5.03 -8.86
N SER A 74 1.32 -5.83 -8.72
CA SER A 74 0.64 -6.04 -7.42
C SER A 74 1.34 -7.14 -6.61
N SER A 75 2.66 -7.06 -6.45
CA SER A 75 3.44 -7.98 -5.64
C SER A 75 3.69 -7.45 -4.24
N ALA A 76 4.06 -8.34 -3.31
CA ALA A 76 4.48 -7.95 -1.96
C ALA A 76 5.71 -7.01 -1.94
N LYS A 77 6.51 -6.97 -3.02
CA LYS A 77 7.64 -6.04 -3.13
C LYS A 77 7.20 -4.62 -3.43
N ASN A 78 6.04 -4.46 -4.08
CA ASN A 78 5.47 -3.18 -4.45
C ASN A 78 4.32 -2.75 -3.53
N CYS A 79 3.99 -3.56 -2.51
CA CYS A 79 2.97 -3.24 -1.51
C CYS A 79 3.59 -2.44 -0.36
N GLN A 80 3.02 -1.27 -0.06
CA GLN A 80 3.22 -0.56 1.19
C GLN A 80 1.89 -0.34 1.90
N MET A 81 1.91 -0.22 3.22
CA MET A 81 0.75 0.20 4.02
C MET A 81 0.86 1.69 4.33
N LEU A 82 -0.16 2.45 4.00
CA LEU A 82 -0.32 3.86 4.37
C LEU A 82 -1.48 3.99 5.36
N CYS A 83 -1.42 4.95 6.29
CA CYS A 83 -2.63 5.28 7.06
C CYS A 83 -3.73 5.73 6.11
N ILE A 84 -4.99 5.47 6.46
CA ILE A 84 -6.16 5.78 5.62
C ILE A 84 -6.11 7.20 5.07
N THR A 85 -5.74 8.19 5.89
CA THR A 85 -5.63 9.59 5.48
C THR A 85 -4.66 9.79 4.32
N HIS A 86 -3.45 9.23 4.43
CA HIS A 86 -2.44 9.33 3.38
C HIS A 86 -2.81 8.52 2.13
N ASN A 87 -3.40 7.34 2.31
CA ASN A 87 -3.84 6.52 1.18
C ASN A 87 -4.92 7.25 0.37
N ARG A 88 -5.92 7.83 1.04
CA ARG A 88 -6.99 8.63 0.41
C ARG A 88 -6.44 9.87 -0.29
N ALA A 89 -5.50 10.58 0.33
CA ALA A 89 -4.86 11.75 -0.27
C ALA A 89 -4.08 11.39 -1.56
N LYS A 90 -3.51 10.18 -1.63
CA LYS A 90 -2.81 9.68 -2.81
C LYS A 90 -3.77 9.20 -3.91
N GLY A 91 -4.86 8.53 -3.53
CA GLY A 91 -5.86 7.98 -4.45
C GLY A 91 -6.74 9.02 -5.14
N ASN A 92 -6.81 10.25 -4.60
CA ASN A 92 -7.52 11.38 -5.20
C ASN A 92 -6.71 12.10 -6.31
N ARG A 93 -5.93 11.34 -7.10
CA ARG A 93 -5.10 11.87 -8.17
C ARG A 93 -5.17 11.05 -9.44
#